data_AF-A0A950B2Y7-F1
#
_entry.id   AF-A0A950B2Y7-F1
#
_cell.length_a   1.000
_cell.length_b   1.000
_cell.length_c   1.000
_cell.angle_alpha   90.00
_cell.angle_beta   90.00
_cell.angle_gamma   90.00
#
_symmetry.space_group_name_H-M   'P 1'
#
loop_
_entity.id
_entity.type
_entity.pdbx_description
1 polymer ?
#
loop_
_entity_poly.entity_id
_entity_poly.type
_entity_poly.pdbx_seq_one_letter_code
_entity_poly.pdbx_strand_id
1 'polypeptide(L)' 'MRDVGRGEKVFDHDPVQGTLRHLESPDDVLALLETGADGVVALVRDAGATFLSPIFHELAAVVCTSGTRR' A
#
# COMPACT_ATOMS: atom_id res chain seq x y z
N MET A 1 14.35 15.91 -2.01
CA MET A 1 13.62 14.69 -1.59
C MET A 1 14.55 13.93 -0.64
N ARG A 2 14.07 13.50 0.53
CA ARG A 2 14.89 12.79 1.53
C ARG A 2 14.48 11.32 1.56
N ASP A 3 15.45 10.42 1.49
CA ASP A 3 15.20 8.99 1.72
C ASP A 3 14.80 8.77 3.19
N VAL A 4 13.61 8.19 3.41
CA VAL A 4 13.08 7.88 4.76
C VAL A 4 13.11 6.39 5.09
N GLY A 5 13.40 5.55 4.09
CA GLY A 5 13.48 4.10 4.24
C GLY A 5 13.87 3.43 2.95
N ARG A 6 14.29 2.17 3.04
CA ARG A 6 14.55 1.29 1.90
C ARG A 6 13.96 -0.08 2.22
N GLY A 7 13.46 -0.73 1.19
CA GLY A 7 12.97 -2.09 1.25
C GLY A 7 13.38 -2.82 -0.01
N GLU A 8 12.86 -4.03 -0.17
CA GLU A 8 13.13 -4.83 -1.35
C GLU A 8 11.82 -5.02 -2.12
N LYS A 9 11.86 -4.82 -3.44
CA LYS A 9 10.69 -5.00 -4.30
C LYS A 9 10.30 -6.47 -4.39
N VAL A 10 9.00 -6.75 -4.32
CA VAL A 10 8.46 -8.12 -4.50
C VAL A 10 8.07 -8.37 -5.96
N PHE A 11 7.80 -7.30 -6.71
CA PHE A 11 7.48 -7.30 -8.13
C PHE A 11 8.24 -6.18 -8.84
N ASP A 12 8.54 -6.38 -10.11
CA ASP A 12 9.12 -5.35 -10.97
C ASP A 12 8.04 -4.38 -11.44
N HIS A 13 8.31 -3.08 -11.33
CA HIS A 13 7.44 -2.00 -11.78
C HIS A 13 8.26 -0.71 -11.96
N ASP A 14 7.78 0.21 -12.80
CA ASP A 14 8.36 1.55 -12.94
C ASP A 14 8.19 2.38 -11.65
N PRO A 15 9.01 3.42 -11.41
CA PRO A 15 8.82 4.28 -10.24
C PRO A 15 7.44 4.96 -10.25
N VAL A 16 6.73 4.91 -9.12
CA VAL A 16 5.44 5.60 -8.92
C VAL A 16 5.54 6.67 -7.84
N GLN A 17 4.62 7.63 -7.89
CA GLN A 17 4.44 8.65 -6.86
C GLN A 17 2.98 8.67 -6.42
N GLY A 18 2.75 9.04 -5.16
CA GLY A 18 1.40 9.09 -4.61
C GLY A 18 1.37 9.59 -3.17
N THR A 19 0.17 9.61 -2.61
CA THR A 19 -0.07 10.01 -1.22
C THR A 19 0.07 8.79 -0.30
N LEU A 20 1.03 8.82 0.62
CA LEU A 20 1.20 7.76 1.60
C LEU A 20 0.04 7.74 2.59
N ARG A 21 -0.61 6.59 2.77
CA ARG A 21 -1.67 6.36 3.77
C ARG A 21 -1.39 5.09 4.54
N HIS A 22 -1.41 5.17 5.87
CA HIS A 22 -1.30 3.99 6.72
C HIS A 22 -2.66 3.30 6.81
N LEU A 23 -2.72 2.03 6.44
CA LEU A 23 -3.94 1.22 6.50
C LEU A 23 -3.71 0.09 7.51
N GLU A 24 -4.38 0.17 8.65
CA GLU A 24 -4.19 -0.75 9.78
C GLU A 24 -5.38 -1.70 9.94
N SER A 25 -6.53 -1.36 9.36
CA SER A 25 -7.77 -2.08 9.53
C SER A 25 -8.64 -2.11 8.26
N PRO A 26 -9.63 -3.00 8.19
CA PRO A 26 -10.64 -2.97 7.13
C PRO A 26 -11.43 -1.65 7.07
N ASP A 27 -11.61 -0.95 8.19
CA ASP A 27 -12.34 0.33 8.22
C ASP A 27 -11.63 1.40 7.39
N ASP A 28 -10.29 1.37 7.35
CA ASP A 28 -9.50 2.28 6.51
C ASP A 28 -9.75 2.03 5.01
N VAL A 29 -9.98 0.77 4.64
CA VAL A 29 -10.33 0.37 3.27
C VAL A 29 -11.76 0.77 2.94
N LEU A 30 -12.70 0.61 3.89
CA LEU A 30 -14.09 1.06 3.71
C LEU A 30 -14.15 2.57 3.45
N ALA A 31 -13.39 3.37 4.19
CA ALA A 31 -13.31 4.81 3.95
C ALA A 31 -12.75 5.17 2.56
N LEU A 32 -11.83 4.35 2.04
CA LEU A 32 -11.29 4.52 0.68
C LEU A 32 -12.25 4.06 -0.40
N LEU A 33 -13.10 3.06 -0.14
CA LEU A 33 -14.15 2.66 -1.09
C LEU A 33 -15.17 3.77 -1.32
N GLU A 34 -15.42 4.61 -0.32
CA GLU A 34 -16.31 5.77 -0.46
C GLU A 34 -15.66 6.94 -1.21
N THR A 35 -14.34 7.10 -1.09
CA THR A 35 -13.60 8.29 -1.57
C THR A 35 -12.71 8.06 -2.79
N GLY A 36 -12.46 6.80 -3.15
CA GLY A 36 -11.49 6.36 -4.17
C GLY A 36 -10.08 6.18 -3.60
N ALA A 37 -9.31 5.27 -4.20
CA ALA A 37 -7.93 4.98 -3.79
C ALA A 37 -6.86 5.35 -4.85
N ASP A 38 -7.25 6.05 -5.91
CA ASP A 38 -6.35 6.51 -6.97
C ASP A 38 -5.18 7.34 -6.43
N GLY A 39 -3.95 6.96 -6.80
CA GLY A 39 -2.75 7.67 -6.37
C GLY A 39 -2.36 7.43 -4.91
N VAL A 40 -3.04 6.52 -4.19
CA VAL A 40 -2.68 6.17 -2.81
C VAL A 40 -1.53 5.16 -2.80
N VAL A 41 -0.52 5.43 -1.96
CA VAL A 41 0.51 4.46 -1.59
C VAL A 41 0.13 3.90 -0.23
N ALA A 42 -0.34 2.65 -0.19
CA ALA A 42 -0.73 2.00 1.04
C ALA A 42 0.51 1.58 1.84
N LEU A 43 0.66 2.10 3.05
CA LEU A 43 1.58 1.59 4.04
C LEU A 43 0.82 0.60 4.92
N VAL A 44 1.29 -0.65 4.99
CA VAL A 44 0.71 -1.69 5.83
C VAL A 44 1.77 -2.33 6.71
N ARG A 45 1.32 -2.89 7.84
CA ARG A 45 2.23 -3.61 8.72
C ARG A 45 2.65 -4.95 8.11
N ASP A 46 1.70 -5.78 7.72
CA ASP A 46 1.95 -7.15 7.26
C ASP A 46 1.69 -7.30 5.76
N ALA A 47 2.50 -8.13 5.11
CA ALA A 47 2.35 -8.55 3.72
C ALA A 47 1.08 -9.39 3.47
N GLY A 48 0.48 -9.99 4.50
CA GLY A 48 -0.78 -10.73 4.42
C GLY A 48 -2.04 -9.90 4.12
N ALA A 49 -1.89 -8.70 3.55
CA ALA A 49 -2.89 -7.64 3.42
C ALA A 49 -4.06 -7.94 2.45
N THR A 50 -4.63 -9.15 2.51
CA THR A 50 -5.82 -9.57 1.75
C THR A 50 -7.00 -8.61 1.94
N PHE A 51 -7.06 -7.91 3.08
CA PHE A 51 -8.07 -6.88 3.33
C PHE A 51 -8.00 -5.70 2.36
N LEU A 52 -6.87 -5.49 1.67
CA LEU A 52 -6.74 -4.49 0.60
C LEU A 52 -7.39 -4.90 -0.72
N SER A 53 -7.74 -6.18 -0.88
CA SER A 53 -8.31 -6.74 -2.12
C SER A 53 -9.38 -5.85 -2.79
N PRO A 54 -10.34 -5.25 -2.05
CA PRO A 54 -11.37 -4.41 -2.67
C PRO A 54 -10.84 -3.19 -3.42
N ILE A 55 -9.74 -2.59 -2.97
CA ILE A 55 -9.16 -1.36 -3.53
C ILE A 55 -7.80 -1.59 -4.21
N PHE A 56 -7.30 -2.82 -4.22
CA PHE A 56 -5.91 -3.11 -4.60
C PHE A 56 -5.55 -2.64 -6.02
N HIS A 57 -6.52 -2.69 -6.94
CA HIS A 57 -6.36 -2.31 -8.34
C HIS A 57 -6.32 -0.78 -8.57
N GLU A 58 -6.76 0.02 -7.61
CA GLU A 58 -6.73 1.49 -7.66
C GLU A 58 -5.48 2.07 -6.99
N LEU A 59 -4.82 1.30 -6.11
CA LEU A 59 -3.63 1.73 -5.40
C LEU A 59 -2.46 1.97 -6.35
N ALA A 60 -1.72 3.05 -6.11
CA ALA A 60 -0.48 3.31 -6.85
C ALA A 60 0.66 2.37 -6.42
N ALA A 61 0.75 2.04 -5.13
CA ALA A 61 1.71 1.09 -4.59
C ALA A 61 1.33 0.59 -3.20
N VAL A 62 1.99 -0.49 -2.77
CA VAL A 62 1.91 -1.02 -1.40
C VAL A 62 3.32 -1.14 -0.82
N VAL A 63 3.49 -0.66 0.41
CA VAL A 63 4.72 -0.78 1.21
C VAL A 63 4.38 -1.54 2.49
N CYS A 64 5.03 -2.69 2.69
CA CYS A 64 4.90 -3.47 3.91
C CYS A 64 6.09 -3.21 4.84
N THR A 65 5.85 -2.98 6.13
CA THR A 65 6.92 -2.79 7.12
C THR A 65 7.37 -4.09 7.79
N SER A 66 6.66 -5.20 7.58
CA SER A 66 7.00 -6.54 8.03
C SER A 66 6.49 -7.60 7.04
N GLY A 67 6.94 -8.84 7.21
CA GLY A 67 6.62 -9.97 6.35
C GLY A 67 7.87 -10.74 5.93
N THR A 68 7.67 -11.94 5.39
CA THR A 68 8.72 -12.76 4.78
C THR A 68 8.43 -12.90 3.29
N ARG A 69 9.48 -12.80 2.47
CA ARG A 69 9.40 -13.21 1.07
C ARG A 69 9.05 -14.69 1.04
N ARG A 70 8.01 -15.04 0.30
CA ARG A 70 7.70 -16.44 -0.03
C ARG A 70 7.91 -16.66 -1.51
#